data_AF-A0A7Y2C2D5-F1
#
_entry.id   AF-A0A7Y2C2D5-F1
#
_cell.length_a   1.000
_cell.length_b   1.000
_cell.length_c   1.000
_cell.angle_alpha   90.00
_cell.angle_beta   90.00
_cell.angle_gamma   90.00
#
_symmetry.space_group_name_H-M   'P 1'
#
loop_
_entity.id
_entity.type
_entity.pdbx_description
1 polymer ?
#
loop_
_entity_poly.entity_id
_entity_poly.type
_entity_poly.pdbx_seq_one_letter_code
_entity_poly.pdbx_strand_id
1 'polypeptide(L)'
;MNSSTKLMTRITMMIALAIGLSSHPFAQTTPANDDCDAAIRLAATTDASYYDFSLEGANKSNGLTSTPCKDLENTKDVWFSLIMPENGNLELSMQAEKACPSLTAYTGS
;
A
#
# COMPACT_ATOMS: atom_id res chain seq x y z
N MET A 1 7.05 -30.40 -25.28
CA MET A 1 7.76 -29.80 -24.13
C MET A 1 7.90 -28.31 -24.39
N ASN A 2 6.87 -27.55 -24.05
CA ASN A 2 6.80 -26.11 -24.23
C ASN A 2 6.11 -25.50 -23.01
N SER A 3 6.97 -24.79 -22.29
CA SER A 3 6.80 -23.85 -21.19
C SER A 3 5.40 -23.28 -20.92
N SER A 4 4.98 -23.43 -19.67
CA SER A 4 3.76 -22.91 -19.05
C SER A 4 3.70 -21.38 -19.03
N THR A 5 2.73 -20.80 -19.73
CA THR A 5 2.25 -19.43 -19.50
C THR A 5 1.10 -19.51 -18.48
N LYS A 6 1.31 -19.03 -17.26
CA LYS A 6 0.24 -18.83 -16.26
C LYS A 6 -0.63 -17.64 -16.71
N LEU A 7 -1.78 -17.94 -17.30
CA LEU A 7 -2.80 -16.94 -17.62
C LEU A 7 -3.68 -16.75 -16.38
N MET A 8 -3.48 -15.66 -15.66
CA MET A 8 -4.35 -15.22 -14.56
C MET A 8 -5.60 -14.57 -15.17
N THR A 9 -6.58 -15.40 -15.55
CA THR A 9 -7.81 -14.97 -16.21
C THR A 9 -8.85 -14.53 -15.18
N ARG A 10 -9.26 -13.26 -15.30
CA ARG A 10 -10.33 -12.60 -14.54
C ARG A 10 -11.62 -13.44 -14.52
N ILE A 11 -12.21 -13.61 -13.33
CA ILE A 11 -13.48 -14.29 -13.10
C ILE A 11 -14.61 -13.43 -13.70
N THR A 12 -15.02 -13.75 -14.93
CA THR A 12 -16.34 -13.34 -15.43
C THR A 12 -17.34 -14.36 -14.91
N MET A 13 -17.98 -14.03 -13.78
CA MET A 13 -19.03 -14.85 -13.18
C MET A 13 -20.28 -14.83 -14.08
N MET A 14 -20.85 -16.02 -14.28
CA MET A 14 -21.87 -16.30 -15.29
C MET A 14 -23.16 -15.49 -15.12
N ILE A 15 -23.73 -15.12 -16.27
CA ILE A 15 -25.08 -14.59 -16.41
C ILE A 15 -26.08 -15.72 -16.15
N ALA A 16 -26.74 -15.70 -14.99
CA ALA A 16 -28.08 -16.25 -14.84
C ALA A 16 -29.04 -15.07 -14.71
N LEU A 17 -29.88 -14.89 -15.73
CA LEU A 17 -30.87 -13.83 -15.83
C LEU A 17 -31.96 -14.01 -14.76
N ALA A 18 -31.77 -13.35 -13.62
CA ALA A 18 -32.83 -12.81 -12.79
C ALA A 18 -32.49 -11.32 -12.60
N ILE A 19 -33.30 -10.44 -13.19
CA ILE A 19 -33.13 -8.98 -13.07
C ILE A 19 -33.57 -8.59 -11.66
N GLY A 20 -32.69 -8.81 -10.70
CA GLY A 20 -32.63 -8.05 -9.46
C GLY A 20 -31.36 -7.23 -9.52
N LEU A 21 -31.46 -5.93 -9.80
CA LEU A 21 -30.35 -5.00 -9.57
C LEU A 21 -30.10 -4.93 -8.07
N SER A 22 -29.40 -5.91 -7.53
CA SER A 22 -28.72 -5.76 -6.25
C SER A 22 -27.52 -4.86 -6.54
N SER A 23 -27.68 -3.57 -6.20
CA SER A 23 -26.55 -2.68 -6.03
C SER A 23 -25.64 -3.27 -4.97
N HIS A 24 -24.61 -4.00 -5.40
CA HIS A 24 -23.50 -4.36 -4.53
C HIS A 24 -22.71 -3.08 -4.34
N PRO A 25 -22.71 -2.45 -3.15
CA PRO A 25 -21.80 -1.34 -2.94
C PRO A 25 -20.39 -1.87 -3.18
N PHE A 26 -19.73 -1.34 -4.21
CA PHE A 26 -18.29 -1.47 -4.36
C PHE A 26 -17.69 -0.61 -3.26
N ALA A 27 -17.68 -1.13 -2.03
CA ALA A 27 -16.99 -0.50 -0.93
C ALA A 27 -15.49 -0.71 -1.18
N GLN A 28 -14.83 0.32 -1.69
CA GLN A 28 -13.37 0.34 -1.72
C GLN A 28 -12.90 0.27 -0.26
N THR A 29 -12.36 -0.87 0.15
CA THR A 29 -11.87 -1.07 1.51
C THR A 29 -10.61 -0.22 1.71
N THR A 30 -10.59 0.61 2.74
CA THR A 30 -9.39 1.31 3.18
C THR A 30 -8.31 0.27 3.57
N PRO A 31 -7.03 0.54 3.29
CA PRO A 31 -5.95 -0.32 3.76
C PRO A 31 -5.96 -0.49 5.28
N ALA A 32 -5.46 -1.62 5.78
CA ALA A 32 -5.43 -1.89 7.22
C ALA A 32 -4.52 -0.92 7.98
N ASN A 33 -3.50 -0.37 7.30
CA ASN A 33 -2.54 0.58 7.84
C ASN A 33 -2.74 2.00 7.31
N ASP A 34 -4.00 2.40 7.11
CA ASP A 34 -4.36 3.76 6.70
C ASP A 34 -4.14 4.81 7.80
N ASP A 35 -4.06 4.36 9.06
CA ASP A 35 -3.80 5.18 10.24
C ASP A 35 -2.50 4.76 10.95
N CYS A 36 -1.81 5.72 11.57
CA CYS A 36 -0.58 5.50 12.32
C CYS A 36 -0.75 4.47 13.45
N ASP A 37 -1.89 4.49 14.14
CA ASP A 37 -2.22 3.56 15.23
C ASP A 37 -2.33 2.10 14.74
N ALA A 38 -2.59 1.91 13.45
CA ALA A 38 -2.71 0.62 12.79
C ALA A 38 -1.50 0.30 11.88
N ALA A 39 -0.36 0.99 12.08
CA ALA A 39 0.84 0.79 11.28
C ALA A 39 1.27 -0.69 11.24
N ILE A 40 1.49 -1.21 10.03
CA ILE A 40 2.01 -2.57 9.86
C ILE A 40 3.45 -2.62 10.33
N ARG A 41 3.75 -3.59 11.18
CA ARG A 41 5.09 -3.78 11.70
C ARG A 41 5.99 -4.51 10.70
N LEU A 42 7.06 -3.83 10.29
CA LEU A 42 8.12 -4.39 9.46
C LEU A 42 9.22 -5.00 10.35
N ALA A 43 9.76 -6.12 9.90
CA ALA A 43 10.98 -6.68 10.49
C ALA A 43 12.20 -5.99 9.89
N ALA A 44 13.08 -5.45 10.73
CA ALA A 44 14.39 -4.98 10.28
C ALA A 44 15.29 -6.20 10.03
N THR A 45 15.55 -6.51 8.76
CA THR A 45 16.38 -7.63 8.34
C THR A 45 17.68 -7.14 7.70
N THR A 46 18.73 -7.94 7.78
CA THR A 46 20.00 -7.67 7.07
C THR A 46 19.89 -7.95 5.57
N ASP A 47 18.96 -8.81 5.18
CA ASP A 47 18.66 -9.08 3.77
C ASP A 47 17.67 -8.05 3.24
N ALA A 48 17.88 -7.60 2.01
CA ALA A 48 16.95 -6.72 1.31
C ALA A 48 15.64 -7.47 1.06
N SER A 49 14.61 -7.12 1.82
CA SER A 49 13.24 -7.61 1.63
C SER A 49 12.33 -6.44 1.27
N TYR A 50 11.51 -6.65 0.24
CA TYR A 50 10.47 -5.71 -0.16
C TYR A 50 9.13 -6.21 0.35
N TYR A 51 8.32 -5.28 0.84
CA TYR A 51 6.92 -5.51 1.18
C TYR A 51 6.07 -4.78 0.16
N ASP A 52 5.17 -5.51 -0.49
CA ASP A 52 4.20 -4.91 -1.39
C ASP A 52 3.14 -4.17 -0.58
N PHE A 53 2.74 -2.98 -1.05
CA PHE A 53 1.67 -2.20 -0.46
C PHE A 53 0.91 -1.43 -1.54
N SER A 54 -0.29 -0.95 -1.18
CA SER A 54 -1.12 -0.15 -2.07
C SER A 54 -1.64 1.09 -1.34
N LEU A 55 -1.80 2.18 -2.09
CA LEU A 55 -2.46 3.41 -1.66
C LEU A 55 -3.92 3.47 -2.15
N GLU A 56 -4.41 2.41 -2.80
CA GLU A 56 -5.82 2.29 -3.17
C GLU A 56 -6.67 2.25 -1.91
N GLY A 57 -7.79 2.98 -1.87
CA GLY A 57 -8.57 3.09 -0.64
C GLY A 57 -8.04 4.07 0.39
N ALA A 58 -6.73 4.35 0.41
CA ALA A 58 -6.11 5.12 1.47
C ALA A 58 -6.62 6.57 1.54
N ASN A 59 -6.67 7.08 2.77
CA ASN A 59 -6.92 8.47 3.09
C ASN A 59 -5.60 9.24 3.17
N LYS A 60 -5.74 10.54 3.43
CA LYS A 60 -4.60 11.44 3.62
C LYS A 60 -4.45 11.71 5.11
N SER A 61 -3.28 11.43 5.67
CA SER A 61 -2.93 11.83 7.02
C SER A 61 -2.71 13.33 7.16
N ASN A 62 -2.95 13.83 8.38
CA ASN A 62 -2.64 15.21 8.72
C ASN A 62 -1.11 15.43 8.76
N GLY A 63 -0.68 16.64 8.40
CA GLY A 63 0.74 17.03 8.48
C GLY A 63 1.62 16.56 7.32
N LEU A 64 1.05 15.92 6.29
CA LEU A 64 1.78 15.62 5.06
C LEU A 64 2.17 16.90 4.31
N THR A 65 3.36 16.87 3.72
CA THR A 65 3.85 17.90 2.79
C THR A 65 3.64 17.45 1.34
N SER A 66 3.52 18.41 0.42
CA SER A 66 3.39 18.11 -1.01
C SER A 66 4.61 17.31 -1.46
N THR A 67 4.40 16.27 -2.27
CA THR A 67 5.52 15.61 -2.94
C THR A 67 5.87 16.37 -4.22
N PRO A 68 7.11 16.27 -4.73
CA PRO A 68 7.57 17.04 -5.89
C PRO A 68 6.73 16.89 -7.18
N CYS A 69 5.81 15.92 -7.25
CA CYS A 69 4.97 15.70 -8.43
C CYS A 69 3.49 15.46 -8.12
N LYS A 70 3.05 15.75 -6.90
CA LYS A 70 1.63 15.63 -6.53
C LYS A 70 1.24 16.71 -5.52
N ASP A 71 0.15 17.40 -5.83
CA ASP A 71 -0.46 18.36 -4.92
C ASP A 71 -0.99 17.66 -3.66
N LEU A 72 -0.99 18.39 -2.55
CA LEU A 72 -1.41 17.94 -1.21
C LEU A 72 -2.82 17.33 -1.15
N GLU A 73 -3.70 17.67 -2.08
CA GLU A 73 -5.06 17.11 -2.08
C GLU A 73 -5.09 15.67 -2.60
N ASN A 74 -4.09 15.31 -3.41
CA ASN A 74 -4.00 14.00 -4.02
C ASN A 74 -2.97 13.10 -3.33
N THR A 75 -2.33 13.57 -2.26
CA THR A 75 -1.44 12.73 -1.44
C THR A 75 -2.27 11.75 -0.64
N LYS A 76 -1.81 10.50 -0.61
CA LYS A 76 -2.33 9.40 0.18
C LYS A 76 -1.15 8.69 0.80
N ASP A 77 -1.36 8.04 1.92
CA ASP A 77 -0.30 7.42 2.67
C ASP A 77 -0.78 6.16 3.36
N VAL A 78 0.20 5.34 3.75
CA VAL A 78 0.00 4.16 4.58
C VAL A 78 1.15 4.09 5.56
N TRP A 79 0.90 3.52 6.73
CA TRP A 79 1.82 3.57 7.86
C TRP A 79 2.54 2.25 8.10
N PHE A 80 3.83 2.36 8.42
CA PHE A 80 4.67 1.23 8.80
C PHE A 80 5.44 1.56 10.07
N SER A 81 5.65 0.56 10.92
CA SER A 81 6.45 0.68 12.13
C SER A 81 7.60 -0.32 12.13
N LEU A 82 8.71 0.03 12.77
CA LEU A 82 9.86 -0.85 12.98
C LEU A 82 10.51 -0.53 14.33
N ILE A 83 11.33 -1.44 14.84
CA ILE A 83 12.18 -1.15 16.02
C ILE A 83 13.57 -0.88 15.45
N MET A 84 14.21 0.18 15.96
CA MET A 84 15.57 0.51 15.58
C MET A 84 16.52 -0.65 15.94
N PRO A 85 17.34 -1.14 15.00
CA PRO A 85 18.34 -2.16 15.33
C PRO A 85 19.38 -1.65 16.34
N GLU A 86 19.97 -2.56 17.12
CA GLU A 86 20.93 -2.21 18.18
C GLU A 86 22.17 -1.48 17.67
N ASN A 87 22.56 -1.75 16.42
CA ASN A 87 23.71 -1.09 15.79
C ASN A 87 23.41 0.36 15.34
N GLY A 88 22.17 0.82 15.47
CA GLY A 88 21.77 2.19 15.12
C GLY A 88 21.79 2.49 13.63
N ASN A 89 21.90 1.47 12.76
CA ASN A 89 21.89 1.65 11.31
C ASN A 89 20.60 1.07 10.71
N LEU A 90 19.94 1.87 9.88
CA LEU A 90 18.76 1.49 9.13
C LEU A 90 18.85 2.05 7.70
N GLU A 91 18.59 1.21 6.72
CA GLU A 91 18.44 1.61 5.32
C GLU A 91 16.99 1.32 4.89
N LEU A 92 16.31 2.33 4.36
CA LEU A 92 14.95 2.21 3.83
C LEU A 92 14.98 2.47 2.34
N SER A 93 14.54 1.49 1.57
CA SER A 93 14.43 1.57 0.11
C SER A 93 12.98 1.42 -0.30
N MET A 94 12.52 2.28 -1.19
CA MET A 94 11.21 2.19 -1.84
C MET A 94 11.40 2.02 -3.34
N GLN A 95 10.69 1.04 -3.89
CA GLN A 95 10.51 0.90 -5.33
C GLN A 95 9.05 1.18 -5.65
N ALA A 96 8.81 2.12 -6.56
CA ALA A 96 7.47 2.47 -6.99
C ALA A 96 7.42 2.42 -8.52
N GLU A 97 6.33 1.86 -9.05
CA GLU A 97 6.06 1.88 -10.50
C GLU A 97 5.83 3.30 -11.03
N LYS A 98 5.51 4.25 -10.13
CA LYS A 98 5.30 5.67 -10.45
C LYS A 98 6.42 6.55 -9.89
N ALA A 99 6.78 7.57 -10.65
CA ALA A 99 8.04 8.33 -10.53
C ALA A 99 8.22 9.23 -9.27
N CYS A 100 7.41 9.11 -8.21
CA CYS A 100 7.56 10.01 -7.04
C CYS A 100 7.10 9.39 -5.71
N PRO A 101 7.70 8.28 -5.27
CA PRO A 101 7.55 7.86 -3.89
C PRO A 101 8.09 8.95 -2.95
N SER A 102 7.42 9.16 -1.82
CA SER A 102 7.95 9.96 -0.73
C SER A 102 7.87 9.13 0.55
N LEU A 103 8.95 9.18 1.33
CA LEU A 103 9.08 8.52 2.61
C LEU A 103 9.38 9.59 3.64
N THR A 104 8.66 9.57 4.76
CA THR A 104 8.96 10.41 5.93
C THR A 104 9.03 9.50 7.14
N ALA A 105 10.09 9.66 7.93
CA ALA A 105 10.28 8.90 9.16
C ALA A 105 9.94 9.77 10.37
N TYR A 106 9.21 9.19 11.31
CA TYR A 106 8.88 9.78 12.60
C TYR A 106 9.47 8.93 13.71
N THR A 107 9.88 9.57 14.80
CA THR A 107 10.37 8.89 16.01
C THR A 107 9.58 9.39 17.20
N GLY A 108 9.23 8.49 18.11
CA GLY A 108 8.40 8.81 19.28
C GLY A 108 7.02 8.18 19.18
N SER A 109 6.27 8.27 20.29
CA SER A 109 4.86 7.87 20.43
C SER A 109 4.01 9.11 20.64
#